data_AF-A0A537IFC5-F1
#
_entry.id   AF-A0A537IFC5-F1
#
_cell.length_a   1.000
_cell.length_b   1.000
_cell.length_c   1.000
_cell.angle_alpha   90.00
_cell.angle_beta   90.00
_cell.angle_gamma   90.00
#
_symmetry.space_group_name_H-M   'P 1'
#
loop_
_entity.id
_entity.type
_entity.pdbx_description
1 polymer ?
#
loop_
_entity_poly.entity_id
_entity_poly.type
_entity_poly.pdbx_seq_one_letter_code
_entity_poly.pdbx_strand_id
1 'polypeptide(L)'
;MDDIFRRPRLNIFKSRIIVRERGVNKSYDISTVFALFQALKSGAVTTPPSLPPPITIPEPELLPASTEYYPLQYEYPAFYDLSIAERTPVNAQMRGYLFFFEQVLAGFSTLLKHTPDLLSIDNTQPETRFPANLRELLPFYNDYLKITYETALATPTTENESRRSLLLDHLIARLGEDFRYYGVWNKKSGSALNLAKQNFLKALPELAATSFQAYNHSKPSWNTTNISVTEKKLVHLLQLPDNLRKTRWKDPAPNFSIVTIVGPTVLFGFRITDILNAPLLRSPADNFSFLFEAQDAATSVIQWGRAIENYQIITAGVLFKFVVLNDELDIIAISEDSFATPALALTAVQASMNYFTTQWVPEEGLHLLENILLRPQDYQAFLLNDTLFTIPLAIDSTIAPGFGRDLYSQQVLVALPSVGDRFGDTGFQEVASAVIQRELPASLQVRVVWLNIFMMHDFETAFQTWVQTLSNPAATEIMIQSAKSAMIKVLDTIHDWVAKKI
;
A
#
# COMPACT_ATOMS: atom_id res chain seq x y z
N MET A 1 44.51 20.14 -5.12
CA MET A 1 43.67 20.08 -3.91
C MET A 1 43.73 21.43 -3.21
N ASP A 2 42.84 22.38 -3.50
CA ASP A 2 42.68 23.59 -2.65
C ASP A 2 41.44 24.46 -2.94
N ASP A 3 40.60 24.12 -3.93
CA ASP A 3 39.56 25.06 -4.40
C ASP A 3 38.14 24.84 -3.80
N ILE A 4 37.92 23.81 -2.98
CA ILE A 4 36.58 23.48 -2.43
C ILE A 4 36.28 24.16 -1.08
N PHE A 5 37.26 24.77 -0.41
CA PHE A 5 37.07 25.40 0.91
C PHE A 5 36.86 26.92 0.89
N ARG A 6 36.87 27.56 -0.29
CA ARG A 6 36.69 29.01 -0.39
C ARG A 6 35.21 29.38 -0.40
N ARG A 7 34.64 29.59 0.79
CA ARG A 7 33.35 30.26 0.91
C ARG A 7 33.53 31.76 0.65
N PRO A 8 32.85 32.38 -0.32
CA PRO A 8 32.88 33.82 -0.45
C PRO A 8 32.38 34.44 0.85
N ARG A 9 33.21 35.28 1.48
CA ARG A 9 32.87 36.02 2.69
C ARG A 9 32.94 37.51 2.38
N LEU A 10 31.84 38.22 2.60
CA LEU A 10 31.85 39.67 2.58
C LEU A 10 32.76 40.15 3.72
N ASN A 11 33.88 40.78 3.38
CA ASN A 11 34.79 41.35 4.36
C ASN A 11 34.49 42.85 4.48
N ILE A 12 33.85 43.25 5.58
CA ILE A 12 33.45 44.65 5.81
C ILE A 12 34.62 45.63 5.86
N PHE A 13 35.83 45.15 6.21
CA PHE A 13 37.04 45.99 6.27
C PHE A 13 37.72 46.12 4.91
N LYS A 14 37.49 45.18 3.99
CA LYS A 14 38.02 45.22 2.61
C LYS A 14 37.00 45.72 1.59
N SER A 15 35.74 45.88 1.99
CA SER A 15 34.65 46.32 1.12
C SER A 15 34.43 47.83 1.27
N ARG A 16 34.31 48.55 0.15
CA ARG A 16 33.96 49.97 0.16
C ARG A 16 32.44 50.12 0.20
N ILE A 17 31.88 50.29 1.40
CA ILE A 17 30.44 50.51 1.60
C ILE A 17 30.21 52.03 1.65
N ILE A 18 29.32 52.55 0.81
CA ILE A 18 28.94 53.97 0.80
C ILE A 18 27.46 54.04 1.15
N VAL A 19 27.16 54.60 2.33
CA VAL A 19 25.78 54.80 2.77
C VAL A 19 25.32 56.18 2.32
N ARG A 20 24.19 56.23 1.61
CA ARG A 20 23.55 57.48 1.19
C ARG A 20 22.18 57.60 1.82
N GLU A 21 21.92 58.75 2.43
CA GLU A 21 20.60 59.11 2.92
C GLU A 21 20.10 60.29 2.09
N ARG A 22 18.98 60.10 1.37
CA ARG A 22 18.39 61.11 0.48
C ARG A 22 19.40 61.72 -0.52
N GLY A 23 20.30 60.89 -1.06
CA GLY A 23 21.28 61.28 -2.08
C GLY A 23 22.60 61.85 -1.54
N VAL A 24 22.72 62.10 -0.23
CA VAL A 24 23.94 62.61 0.40
C VAL A 24 24.75 61.48 1.03
N ASN A 25 26.07 61.47 0.84
CA ASN A 25 26.95 60.51 1.50
C ASN A 25 26.98 60.77 3.00
N LYS A 26 26.61 59.76 3.80
CA LYS A 26 26.64 59.81 5.25
C LYS A 26 27.88 59.07 5.76
N SER A 27 28.71 59.75 6.53
CA SER A 27 29.83 59.09 7.22
C SER A 27 29.30 58.17 8.32
N TYR A 28 29.90 57.00 8.46
CA TYR A 28 29.63 56.08 9.55
C TYR A 28 30.96 55.63 10.16
N ASP A 29 30.92 55.28 11.44
CA ASP A 29 32.06 54.66 12.11
C ASP A 29 32.03 53.15 11.89
N ILE A 30 33.10 52.62 11.29
CA ILE A 30 33.22 51.20 10.96
C ILE A 30 33.27 50.32 12.21
N SER A 31 33.78 50.84 13.33
CA SER A 31 33.88 50.08 14.58
C SER A 31 32.50 49.82 15.20
N THR A 32 31.65 50.84 15.19
CA THR A 32 30.24 50.76 15.60
C THR A 32 29.45 49.80 14.70
N VAL A 33 29.63 49.87 13.38
CA VAL A 33 28.98 48.94 12.43
C VAL A 33 29.42 47.49 12.67
N PHE A 34 30.70 47.26 12.92
CA PHE A 34 31.20 45.92 13.21
C PHE A 34 30.64 45.37 14.52
N ALA A 35 30.53 46.19 15.56
CA ALA A 35 29.93 45.80 16.84
C ALA A 35 28.45 45.42 16.68
N LEU A 36 27.67 46.23 15.96
CA LEU A 36 26.26 45.94 15.65
C LEU A 36 26.11 44.67 14.80
N PHE A 37 26.97 44.48 13.80
CA PHE A 37 26.98 43.27 12.99
C PHE A 37 27.28 42.02 13.83
N GLN A 38 28.27 42.07 14.73
CA GLN A 38 28.59 40.95 15.61
C GLN A 38 27.45 40.66 16.59
N ALA A 39 26.78 41.69 17.11
CA ALA A 39 25.61 41.54 17.98
C ALA A 39 24.42 40.90 17.24
N LEU A 40 24.15 41.31 15.99
CA LEU A 40 23.10 40.68 15.16
C LEU A 40 23.47 39.25 14.78
N LYS A 41 24.74 38.99 14.46
CA LYS A 41 25.24 37.66 14.12
C LYS A 41 25.19 36.71 15.31
N SER A 42 25.53 37.16 16.51
CA SER A 42 25.42 36.34 17.72
C SER A 42 23.96 36.15 18.14
N GLY A 43 23.12 37.19 18.01
CA GLY A 43 21.69 37.10 18.30
C GLY A 43 20.91 36.16 17.37
N ALA A 44 21.25 36.15 16.08
CA ALA A 44 20.65 35.23 15.09
C ALA A 44 21.05 33.76 15.32
N VAL A 45 22.12 33.49 16.07
CA VAL A 45 22.57 32.13 16.42
C VAL A 45 21.88 31.61 17.68
N THR A 46 21.41 32.49 18.57
CA THR A 46 20.81 32.09 19.86
C THR A 46 19.30 31.93 19.83
N THR A 47 18.61 32.47 18.82
CA THR A 47 17.17 32.25 18.63
C THR A 47 16.97 31.38 17.40
N PRO A 48 16.78 30.05 17.54
CA PRO A 48 16.09 29.32 16.48
C PRO A 48 14.76 30.06 16.22
N PRO A 49 14.34 30.25 14.96
CA PRO A 49 13.02 30.79 14.70
C PRO A 49 12.03 29.95 15.49
N SER A 50 11.32 30.55 16.45
CA SER A 50 10.28 29.85 17.19
C SER A 50 9.32 29.32 16.13
N LEU A 51 9.19 27.99 16.03
CA LEU A 51 8.15 27.42 15.19
C LEU A 51 6.85 28.13 15.58
N PRO A 52 6.02 28.56 14.60
CA PRO A 52 4.72 29.10 14.93
C PRO A 52 4.04 28.13 15.91
N PRO A 53 3.37 28.64 16.96
CA PRO A 53 2.66 27.77 17.88
C PRO A 53 1.74 26.86 17.07
N PRO A 54 1.57 25.59 17.48
CA PRO A 54 0.63 24.69 16.83
C PRO A 54 -0.70 25.43 16.65
N ILE A 55 -1.32 25.29 15.48
CA ILE A 55 -2.65 25.86 15.24
C ILE A 55 -3.57 25.23 16.28
N THR A 56 -3.93 26.00 17.30
CA THR A 56 -4.98 25.62 18.25
C THR A 56 -6.28 25.73 17.50
N ILE A 57 -6.86 24.58 17.15
CA ILE A 57 -8.26 24.53 16.75
C ILE A 57 -9.03 25.07 17.97
N PRO A 58 -9.84 26.14 17.82
CA PRO A 58 -10.61 26.65 18.94
C PRO A 58 -11.45 25.50 19.49
N GLU A 59 -11.40 25.32 20.81
CA GLU A 59 -12.23 24.33 21.50
C GLU A 59 -13.67 24.58 21.06
N PRO A 60 -14.36 23.59 20.48
CA PRO A 60 -15.69 23.80 19.97
C PRO A 60 -16.54 24.31 21.13
N GLU A 61 -17.18 25.46 20.95
CA GLU A 61 -18.26 25.88 21.81
C GLU A 61 -19.33 24.78 21.69
N LEU A 62 -19.34 23.86 22.65
CA LEU A 62 -20.34 22.81 22.75
C LEU A 62 -21.67 23.54 22.88
N LEU A 63 -22.36 23.72 21.76
CA LEU A 63 -23.74 24.19 21.79
C LEU A 63 -24.47 23.25 22.75
N PRO A 64 -25.05 23.74 23.86
CA PRO A 64 -25.83 22.92 24.75
C PRO A 64 -27.18 22.67 24.08
N ALA A 65 -27.16 21.95 22.95
CA ALA A 65 -28.38 21.39 22.41
C ALA A 65 -28.76 20.25 23.35
N SER A 66 -29.64 20.52 24.31
CA SER A 66 -30.38 19.46 24.99
C SER A 66 -31.00 18.60 23.90
N THR A 67 -30.38 17.46 23.63
CA THR A 67 -30.80 16.53 22.57
C THR A 67 -31.81 15.52 23.13
N GLU A 68 -32.42 15.86 24.27
CA GLU A 68 -33.52 15.12 24.84
C GLU A 68 -34.76 15.32 23.97
N TYR A 69 -35.38 14.20 23.60
CA TYR A 69 -36.54 14.22 22.76
C TYR A 69 -37.77 14.71 23.53
N TYR A 70 -38.41 15.77 23.05
CA TYR A 70 -39.67 16.27 23.60
C TYR A 70 -40.86 15.65 22.84
N PRO A 71 -41.76 14.92 23.53
CA PRO A 71 -42.88 14.25 22.88
C PRO A 71 -43.87 15.22 22.24
N LEU A 72 -44.30 14.89 21.02
CA LEU A 72 -45.31 15.65 20.28
C LEU A 72 -46.64 15.70 21.04
N GLN A 73 -46.94 14.67 21.81
CA GLN A 73 -48.13 14.61 22.67
C GLN A 73 -48.29 15.83 23.60
N TYR A 74 -47.19 16.44 24.04
CA TYR A 74 -47.25 17.63 24.92
C TYR A 74 -47.40 18.96 24.17
N GLU A 75 -47.19 18.97 22.86
CA GLU A 75 -47.42 20.16 22.00
C GLU A 75 -48.91 20.36 21.70
N TYR A 76 -49.73 19.30 21.88
CA TYR A 76 -51.16 19.42 21.68
C TYR A 76 -51.82 20.24 22.80
N PRO A 77 -52.83 21.05 22.47
CA PRO A 77 -53.60 21.79 23.46
C PRO A 77 -54.15 20.88 24.58
N ALA A 78 -54.18 21.39 25.81
CA ALA A 78 -54.61 20.66 27.00
C ALA A 78 -56.02 20.03 26.89
N PHE A 79 -56.90 20.56 26.03
CA PHE A 79 -58.25 20.02 25.84
C PHE A 79 -58.29 18.63 25.18
N TYR A 80 -57.18 18.17 24.57
CA TYR A 80 -57.06 16.79 24.07
C TYR A 80 -56.80 15.78 25.18
N ASP A 81 -56.54 16.24 26.41
CA ASP A 81 -56.34 15.43 27.62
C ASP A 81 -55.36 14.25 27.46
N LEU A 82 -54.27 14.51 26.74
CA LEU A 82 -53.25 13.52 26.45
C LEU A 82 -52.25 13.38 27.61
N SER A 83 -52.70 13.43 28.86
CA SER A 83 -51.82 13.24 30.02
C SER A 83 -51.24 11.81 30.06
N ILE A 84 -50.02 11.63 30.60
CA ILE A 84 -49.37 10.30 30.70
C ILE A 84 -50.23 9.32 31.53
N ALA A 85 -50.88 9.85 32.57
CA ALA A 85 -51.62 9.08 33.57
C ALA A 85 -52.95 8.51 33.03
N GLU A 86 -53.53 9.13 32.01
CA GLU A 86 -54.87 8.80 31.56
C GLU A 86 -54.88 7.79 30.40
N ARG A 87 -55.60 6.68 30.62
CA ARG A 87 -55.76 5.56 29.68
C ARG A 87 -57.21 5.44 29.22
N THR A 88 -57.71 6.46 28.51
CA THR A 88 -59.00 6.34 27.82
C THR A 88 -58.81 5.65 26.46
N PRO A 89 -59.84 4.94 25.93
CA PRO A 89 -59.80 4.38 24.58
C PRO A 89 -59.52 5.43 23.49
N VAL A 90 -59.98 6.68 23.70
CA VAL A 90 -59.73 7.81 22.80
C VAL A 90 -58.25 8.22 22.83
N ASN A 91 -57.63 8.30 24.02
CA ASN A 91 -56.20 8.57 24.15
C ASN A 91 -55.35 7.44 23.55
N ALA A 92 -55.77 6.18 23.69
CA ALA A 92 -55.08 5.05 23.07
C ALA A 92 -55.13 5.13 21.53
N GLN A 93 -56.27 5.51 20.95
CA GLN A 93 -56.41 5.73 19.50
C GLN A 93 -55.53 6.90 19.02
N MET A 94 -55.52 8.02 19.75
CA MET A 94 -54.68 9.18 19.42
C MET A 94 -53.19 8.85 19.54
N ARG A 95 -52.76 8.14 20.58
CA ARG A 95 -51.38 7.66 20.72
C ARG A 95 -51.00 6.69 19.59
N GLY A 96 -51.90 5.81 19.17
CA GLY A 96 -51.69 4.95 18.00
C GLY A 96 -51.47 5.75 16.71
N TYR A 97 -52.20 6.85 16.54
CA TYR A 97 -52.00 7.77 15.41
C TYR A 97 -50.67 8.53 15.52
N LEU A 98 -50.34 9.08 16.70
CA LEU A 98 -49.12 9.85 16.92
C LEU A 98 -47.85 9.01 16.86
N PHE A 99 -47.93 7.71 17.16
CA PHE A 99 -46.79 6.79 17.22
C PHE A 99 -45.87 6.88 15.99
N PHE A 100 -46.43 6.91 14.78
CA PHE A 100 -45.64 7.02 13.55
C PHE A 100 -44.81 8.31 13.52
N PHE A 101 -45.42 9.45 13.88
CA PHE A 101 -44.76 10.74 13.90
C PHE A 101 -43.73 10.84 15.02
N GLU A 102 -44.08 10.34 16.21
CA GLU A 102 -43.18 10.24 17.37
C GLU A 102 -41.93 9.43 17.01
N GLN A 103 -42.08 8.28 16.32
CA GLN A 103 -40.96 7.44 15.95
C GLN A 103 -40.01 8.15 14.97
N VAL A 104 -40.57 8.86 13.99
CA VAL A 104 -39.80 9.61 12.99
C VAL A 104 -39.04 10.77 13.64
N LEU A 105 -39.70 11.57 14.48
CA LEU A 105 -39.10 12.73 15.13
C LEU A 105 -38.06 12.33 16.19
N ALA A 106 -38.37 11.32 17.01
CA ALA A 106 -37.41 10.77 17.97
C ALA A 106 -36.19 10.18 17.25
N GLY A 107 -36.41 9.48 16.13
CA GLY A 107 -35.33 8.99 15.28
C GLY A 107 -34.42 10.09 14.75
N PHE A 108 -34.97 11.22 14.30
CA PHE A 108 -34.17 12.38 13.89
C PHE A 108 -33.38 12.98 15.06
N SER A 109 -33.97 13.10 16.25
CA SER A 109 -33.27 13.59 17.45
C SER A 109 -32.08 12.71 17.80
N THR A 110 -32.26 11.39 17.81
CA THR A 110 -31.19 10.42 18.07
C THR A 110 -30.11 10.46 16.98
N LEU A 111 -30.49 10.61 15.70
CA LEU A 111 -29.53 10.73 14.61
C LEU A 111 -28.68 12.01 14.73
N LEU A 112 -29.29 13.14 15.10
CA LEU A 112 -28.58 14.40 15.34
C LEU A 112 -27.60 14.25 16.51
N LYS A 113 -28.03 13.60 17.60
CA LYS A 113 -27.17 13.30 18.76
C LYS A 113 -25.93 12.50 18.38
N HIS A 114 -26.07 11.51 17.50
CA HIS A 114 -24.98 10.65 17.04
C HIS A 114 -24.28 11.17 15.77
N THR A 115 -24.60 12.36 15.26
CA THR A 115 -23.92 12.92 14.08
C THR A 115 -22.40 13.09 14.28
N PRO A 116 -21.90 13.54 15.44
CA PRO A 116 -20.46 13.57 15.72
C PRO A 116 -19.84 12.17 15.65
N ASP A 117 -20.52 11.16 16.19
CA ASP A 117 -20.06 9.77 16.13
C ASP A 117 -20.05 9.25 14.69
N LEU A 118 -21.08 9.55 13.90
CA LEU A 118 -21.18 9.12 12.49
C LEU A 118 -20.07 9.68 11.60
N LEU A 119 -19.64 10.91 11.86
CA LEU A 119 -18.59 11.60 11.11
C LEU A 119 -17.20 11.46 11.76
N SER A 120 -17.11 10.75 12.87
CA SER A 120 -15.84 10.47 13.55
C SER A 120 -15.11 9.31 12.88
N ILE A 121 -13.80 9.49 12.69
CA ILE A 121 -12.89 8.46 12.17
C ILE A 121 -12.73 7.31 13.18
N ASP A 122 -12.88 7.60 14.48
CA ASP A 122 -12.68 6.64 15.56
C ASP A 122 -13.94 5.84 15.93
N ASN A 123 -15.06 6.04 15.22
CA ASN A 123 -16.29 5.34 15.52
C ASN A 123 -16.23 3.85 15.12
N THR A 124 -16.23 2.99 16.13
CA THR A 124 -16.24 1.53 15.99
C THR A 124 -17.61 0.89 16.19
N GLN A 125 -18.64 1.65 16.58
CA GLN A 125 -20.00 1.11 16.78
C GLN A 125 -20.54 0.61 15.45
N PRO A 126 -21.22 -0.55 15.33
CA PRO A 126 -21.73 -1.02 14.04
C PRO A 126 -22.94 -0.21 13.53
N GLU A 127 -23.72 0.37 14.44
CA GLU A 127 -24.97 1.06 14.13
C GLU A 127 -24.71 2.40 13.41
N THR A 128 -25.56 2.74 12.44
CA THR A 128 -25.45 3.99 11.67
C THR A 128 -26.75 4.80 11.59
N ARG A 129 -27.88 4.21 11.99
CA ARG A 129 -29.19 4.86 11.95
C ARG A 129 -29.71 5.24 13.32
N PHE A 130 -29.28 4.53 14.37
CA PHE A 130 -29.63 4.80 15.77
C PHE A 130 -31.14 5.01 15.95
N PRO A 131 -31.98 4.01 15.61
CA PRO A 131 -33.42 4.13 15.76
C PRO A 131 -33.77 4.40 17.23
N ALA A 132 -34.62 5.40 17.47
CA ALA A 132 -35.07 5.74 18.81
C ALA A 132 -35.98 4.64 19.37
N ASN A 133 -35.66 4.09 20.54
CA ASN A 133 -36.53 3.14 21.21
C ASN A 133 -37.62 3.88 22.01
N LEU A 134 -38.79 4.09 21.39
CA LEU A 134 -39.92 4.73 22.08
C LEU A 134 -40.44 3.96 23.30
N ARG A 135 -40.22 2.63 23.42
CA ARG A 135 -40.60 1.90 24.63
C ARG A 135 -39.80 2.38 25.84
N GLU A 136 -38.52 2.69 25.63
CA GLU A 136 -37.62 3.21 26.67
C GLU A 136 -37.79 4.71 26.87
N LEU A 137 -37.86 5.49 25.78
CA LEU A 137 -37.99 6.95 25.84
C LEU A 137 -39.35 7.40 26.37
N LEU A 138 -40.41 6.67 26.02
CA LEU A 138 -41.80 7.00 26.32
C LEU A 138 -42.54 5.77 26.86
N PRO A 139 -42.37 5.44 28.16
CA PRO A 139 -42.87 4.20 28.75
C PRO A 139 -44.37 3.96 28.59
N PHE A 140 -45.16 5.01 28.34
CA PHE A 140 -46.59 4.88 28.07
C PHE A 140 -46.92 4.16 26.75
N TYR A 141 -45.96 3.99 25.83
CA TYR A 141 -46.12 3.14 24.64
C TYR A 141 -45.93 1.66 24.92
N ASN A 142 -45.32 1.28 26.05
CA ASN A 142 -44.91 -0.09 26.35
C ASN A 142 -46.05 -1.10 26.17
N ASP A 143 -47.23 -0.78 26.71
CA ASP A 143 -48.39 -1.68 26.72
C ASP A 143 -49.06 -1.83 25.34
N TYR A 144 -48.72 -0.96 24.37
CA TYR A 144 -49.27 -0.98 23.01
C TYR A 144 -48.33 -1.63 21.99
N LEU A 145 -47.04 -1.79 22.34
CA LEU A 145 -46.02 -2.27 21.43
C LEU A 145 -45.88 -3.80 21.49
N LYS A 146 -45.82 -4.44 20.33
CA LYS A 146 -45.56 -5.89 20.23
C LYS A 146 -44.20 -6.25 20.81
N ILE A 147 -44.04 -7.47 21.27
CA ILE A 147 -42.74 -7.99 21.76
C ILE A 147 -41.63 -7.97 20.68
N THR A 148 -42.00 -7.94 19.40
CA THR A 148 -41.09 -7.87 18.24
C THR A 148 -40.74 -6.44 17.83
N TYR A 149 -41.04 -5.44 18.65
CA TYR A 149 -40.85 -4.04 18.29
C TYR A 149 -39.37 -3.68 18.13
N GLU A 150 -38.53 -4.04 19.10
CA GLU A 150 -37.08 -3.78 19.06
C GLU A 150 -36.40 -4.49 17.90
N THR A 151 -36.83 -5.72 17.59
CA THR A 151 -36.31 -6.47 16.45
C THR A 151 -36.74 -5.85 15.11
N ALA A 152 -37.92 -5.23 15.05
CA ALA A 152 -38.39 -4.48 13.88
C ALA A 152 -37.69 -3.11 13.71
N LEU A 153 -37.19 -2.53 14.81
CA LEU A 153 -36.38 -1.29 14.76
C LEU A 153 -34.95 -1.55 14.29
N ALA A 154 -34.39 -2.73 14.57
CA ALA A 154 -33.00 -3.04 14.27
C ALA A 154 -32.69 -2.90 12.77
N THR A 155 -31.68 -2.10 12.45
CA THR A 155 -31.18 -1.96 11.08
C THR A 155 -30.42 -3.23 10.68
N PRO A 156 -30.65 -3.82 9.49
CA PRO A 156 -29.85 -4.94 9.01
C PRO A 156 -28.36 -4.61 8.97
N THR A 157 -27.52 -5.55 9.40
CA THR A 157 -26.05 -5.36 9.47
C THR A 157 -25.46 -4.91 8.13
N THR A 158 -25.91 -5.50 7.01
CA THR A 158 -25.45 -5.16 5.66
C THR A 158 -25.77 -3.72 5.26
N GLU A 159 -26.91 -3.19 5.70
CA GLU A 159 -27.30 -1.80 5.44
C GLU A 159 -26.47 -0.84 6.27
N ASN A 160 -26.25 -1.16 7.56
CA ASN A 160 -25.35 -0.42 8.43
C ASN A 160 -23.91 -0.37 7.87
N GLU A 161 -23.39 -1.50 7.41
CA GLU A 161 -22.07 -1.57 6.78
C GLU A 161 -21.99 -0.75 5.49
N SER A 162 -23.02 -0.81 4.63
CA SER A 162 -23.07 -0.06 3.38
C SER A 162 -23.14 1.45 3.63
N ARG A 163 -23.98 1.89 4.58
CA ARG A 163 -24.10 3.29 4.96
C ARG A 163 -22.82 3.83 5.57
N ARG A 164 -22.16 3.05 6.43
CA ARG A 164 -20.84 3.38 6.98
C ARG A 164 -19.80 3.55 5.88
N SER A 165 -19.80 2.65 4.89
CA SER A 165 -18.89 2.72 3.74
C SER A 165 -19.03 4.04 2.99
N LEU A 166 -20.26 4.51 2.77
CA LEU A 166 -20.55 5.81 2.13
C LEU A 166 -20.08 7.01 2.96
N LEU A 167 -20.26 6.97 4.28
CA LEU A 167 -19.77 8.02 5.17
C LEU A 167 -18.24 8.11 5.14
N LEU A 168 -17.56 6.97 5.18
CA LEU A 168 -16.11 6.91 5.07
C LEU A 168 -15.63 7.38 3.70
N ASP A 169 -16.31 7.02 2.61
CA ASP A 169 -16.02 7.55 1.27
C ASP A 169 -16.17 9.05 1.20
N HIS A 170 -17.18 9.62 1.86
CA HIS A 170 -17.34 11.07 1.94
C HIS A 170 -16.16 11.74 2.66
N LEU A 171 -15.69 11.16 3.77
CA LEU A 171 -14.51 11.68 4.50
C LEU A 171 -13.23 11.57 3.67
N ILE A 172 -13.02 10.44 2.98
CA ILE A 172 -11.86 10.21 2.12
C ILE A 172 -11.88 11.17 0.92
N ALA A 173 -13.04 11.36 0.29
CA ALA A 173 -13.19 12.23 -0.87
C ALA A 173 -12.88 13.71 -0.57
N ARG A 174 -13.13 14.18 0.66
CA ARG A 174 -12.74 15.54 1.10
C ARG A 174 -11.24 15.77 1.07
N LEU A 175 -10.45 14.70 1.10
CA LEU A 175 -9.00 14.71 1.09
C LEU A 175 -8.45 14.50 -0.33
N GLY A 176 -9.33 14.42 -1.35
CA GLY A 176 -8.96 14.19 -2.75
C GLY A 176 -8.66 12.74 -3.11
N GLU A 177 -8.97 11.81 -2.21
CA GLU A 177 -8.71 10.38 -2.37
C GLU A 177 -9.99 9.63 -2.79
N ASP A 178 -9.84 8.50 -3.50
CA ASP A 178 -10.97 7.66 -3.90
C ASP A 178 -10.72 6.19 -3.60
N PHE A 179 -11.34 5.69 -2.53
CA PHE A 179 -11.16 4.31 -2.09
C PHE A 179 -11.88 3.27 -2.96
N ARG A 180 -12.77 3.68 -3.86
CA ARG A 180 -13.54 2.75 -4.70
C ARG A 180 -12.66 2.03 -5.70
N TYR A 181 -11.69 2.74 -6.30
CA TYR A 181 -10.69 2.13 -7.18
C TYR A 181 -9.89 1.04 -6.47
N TYR A 182 -9.62 1.22 -5.18
CA TYR A 182 -8.86 0.28 -4.36
C TYR A 182 -9.73 -0.88 -3.84
N GLY A 183 -10.98 -0.60 -3.48
CA GLY A 183 -11.87 -1.55 -2.80
C GLY A 183 -12.35 -2.73 -3.66
N VAL A 184 -12.58 -2.51 -4.97
CA VAL A 184 -13.07 -3.55 -5.91
C VAL A 184 -12.14 -4.77 -5.95
N TRP A 185 -10.85 -4.51 -5.83
CA TRP A 185 -9.80 -5.49 -6.08
C TRP A 185 -9.21 -6.11 -4.81
N ASN A 186 -9.56 -5.56 -3.64
CA ASN A 186 -9.04 -6.01 -2.36
C ASN A 186 -9.81 -7.21 -1.77
N LYS A 187 -10.82 -7.76 -2.47
CA LYS A 187 -11.73 -8.83 -1.99
C LYS A 187 -12.32 -8.56 -0.59
N LYS A 188 -12.36 -7.29 -0.16
CA LYS A 188 -12.94 -6.85 1.12
C LYS A 188 -14.34 -6.31 0.89
N SER A 189 -15.28 -6.73 1.71
CA SER A 189 -16.66 -6.23 1.72
C SER A 189 -17.12 -5.96 3.15
N GLY A 190 -18.25 -5.26 3.28
CA GLY A 190 -18.89 -4.99 4.58
C GLY A 190 -17.95 -4.33 5.58
N SER A 191 -17.94 -4.85 6.81
CA SER A 191 -17.09 -4.39 7.91
C SER A 191 -15.59 -4.41 7.61
N ALA A 192 -15.09 -5.39 6.84
CA ALA A 192 -13.67 -5.47 6.50
C ALA A 192 -13.22 -4.30 5.59
N LEU A 193 -14.08 -3.88 4.65
CA LEU A 193 -13.84 -2.71 3.81
C LEU A 193 -13.92 -1.41 4.62
N ASN A 194 -14.89 -1.32 5.54
CA ASN A 194 -15.01 -0.16 6.43
C ASN A 194 -13.78 0.01 7.32
N LEU A 195 -13.26 -1.08 7.89
CA LEU A 195 -12.04 -1.06 8.69
C LEU A 195 -10.82 -0.60 7.86
N ALA A 196 -10.70 -1.07 6.62
CA ALA A 196 -9.66 -0.63 5.69
C ALA A 196 -9.68 0.89 5.45
N LYS A 197 -10.86 1.44 5.16
CA LYS A 197 -11.09 2.88 4.97
C LYS A 197 -10.79 3.69 6.23
N GLN A 198 -11.24 3.20 7.40
CA GLN A 198 -10.95 3.83 8.69
C GLN A 198 -9.44 3.87 8.98
N ASN A 199 -8.73 2.75 8.78
CA ASN A 199 -7.29 2.69 9.00
C ASN A 199 -6.54 3.66 8.08
N PHE A 200 -6.97 3.82 6.83
CA PHE A 200 -6.39 4.82 5.92
C PHE A 200 -6.63 6.25 6.40
N LEU A 201 -7.86 6.59 6.79
CA LEU A 201 -8.20 7.91 7.34
C LEU A 201 -7.40 8.24 8.61
N LYS A 202 -7.16 7.27 9.49
CA LYS A 202 -6.34 7.44 10.71
C LYS A 202 -4.86 7.68 10.38
N ALA A 203 -4.34 7.04 9.33
CA ALA A 203 -2.95 7.20 8.91
C ALA A 203 -2.71 8.51 8.15
N LEU A 204 -3.74 9.06 7.50
CA LEU A 204 -3.59 10.17 6.56
C LEU A 204 -2.93 11.44 7.14
N PRO A 205 -3.20 11.88 8.39
CA PRO A 205 -2.52 13.05 8.95
C PRO A 205 -0.99 12.94 8.96
N GLU A 206 -0.45 11.76 9.29
CA GLU A 206 1.00 11.50 9.23
C GLU A 206 1.50 11.51 7.78
N LEU A 207 0.78 10.81 6.90
CA LEU A 207 1.14 10.64 5.50
C LEU A 207 1.10 11.97 4.71
N ALA A 208 0.14 12.83 5.02
CA ALA A 208 -0.04 14.12 4.37
C ALA A 208 1.02 15.13 4.82
N ALA A 209 1.37 15.15 6.11
CA ALA A 209 2.35 16.10 6.65
C ALA A 209 3.77 15.87 6.10
N THR A 210 4.11 14.61 5.82
CA THR A 210 5.43 14.21 5.30
C THR A 210 5.34 13.63 3.89
N SER A 211 4.36 14.10 3.10
CA SER A 211 4.12 13.63 1.73
C SER A 211 5.43 13.61 0.93
N PHE A 212 5.72 12.48 0.29
CA PHE A 212 6.92 12.27 -0.53
C PHE A 212 8.26 12.34 0.23
N GLN A 213 8.26 12.23 1.55
CA GLN A 213 9.50 12.04 2.30
C GLN A 213 10.09 10.66 1.99
N ALA A 214 11.32 10.67 1.47
CA ALA A 214 12.13 9.48 1.27
C ALA A 214 12.50 8.82 2.61
N TYR A 215 12.83 7.53 2.56
CA TYR A 215 13.30 6.84 3.76
C TYR A 215 14.69 7.34 4.18
N ASN A 216 15.02 7.21 5.45
CA ASN A 216 16.33 7.62 5.93
C ASN A 216 17.36 6.51 5.65
N HIS A 217 18.15 6.66 4.59
CA HIS A 217 19.17 5.68 4.19
C HIS A 217 20.36 5.55 5.16
N SER A 218 20.54 6.48 6.10
CA SER A 218 21.56 6.39 7.17
C SER A 218 21.12 5.53 8.37
N LYS A 219 19.89 5.00 8.34
CA LYS A 219 19.35 4.13 9.37
C LYS A 219 18.95 2.78 8.77
N PRO A 220 18.96 1.68 9.54
CA PRO A 220 18.48 0.38 9.07
C PRO A 220 17.05 0.49 8.53
N SER A 221 16.83 -0.02 7.32
CA SER A 221 15.50 -0.08 6.67
C SER A 221 14.95 -1.49 6.50
N TRP A 222 15.82 -2.51 6.51
CA TRP A 222 15.39 -3.91 6.38
C TRP A 222 14.79 -4.45 7.69
N ASN A 223 13.63 -5.10 7.60
CA ASN A 223 12.80 -5.52 8.72
C ASN A 223 12.40 -4.36 9.67
N THR A 224 12.31 -3.13 9.16
CA THR A 224 11.89 -1.97 9.95
C THR A 224 10.78 -1.18 9.23
N THR A 225 10.22 -0.20 9.93
CA THR A 225 9.24 0.76 9.41
C THR A 225 9.88 2.01 8.78
N ASN A 226 11.22 2.03 8.64
CA ASN A 226 11.97 3.09 7.96
C ASN A 226 11.87 2.91 6.44
N ILE A 227 10.66 3.13 5.93
CA ILE A 227 10.29 3.11 4.52
C ILE A 227 9.80 4.50 4.10
N SER A 228 9.75 4.75 2.79
CA SER A 228 9.28 6.04 2.28
C SER A 228 7.80 6.24 2.62
N VAL A 229 7.38 7.50 2.74
CA VAL A 229 5.97 7.83 3.04
C VAL A 229 5.05 7.36 1.90
N THR A 230 5.54 7.37 0.66
CA THR A 230 4.84 6.80 -0.49
C THR A 230 4.62 5.28 -0.32
N GLU A 231 5.64 4.51 0.08
CA GLU A 231 5.47 3.08 0.38
C GLU A 231 4.42 2.87 1.49
N LYS A 232 4.47 3.65 2.58
CA LYS A 232 3.46 3.59 3.65
C LYS A 232 2.04 3.87 3.12
N LYS A 233 1.89 4.89 2.27
CA LYS A 233 0.60 5.23 1.65
C LYS A 233 0.10 4.07 0.79
N LEU A 234 0.95 3.51 -0.08
CA LEU A 234 0.61 2.39 -0.94
C LEU A 234 0.22 1.14 -0.15
N VAL A 235 0.85 0.87 1.00
CA VAL A 235 0.47 -0.20 1.92
C VAL A 235 -0.99 -0.06 2.36
N HIS A 236 -1.42 1.16 2.72
CA HIS A 236 -2.82 1.40 3.08
C HIS A 236 -3.77 1.35 1.88
N LEU A 237 -3.36 1.86 0.71
CA LEU A 237 -4.22 1.87 -0.48
C LEU A 237 -4.43 0.45 -1.04
N LEU A 238 -3.35 -0.29 -1.25
CA LEU A 238 -3.38 -1.66 -1.77
C LEU A 238 -3.72 -2.70 -0.70
N GLN A 239 -3.91 -2.27 0.56
CA GLN A 239 -4.21 -3.15 1.70
C GLN A 239 -3.16 -4.27 1.83
N LEU A 240 -1.88 -3.89 1.81
CA LEU A 240 -0.77 -4.81 2.04
C LEU A 240 -0.72 -5.23 3.52
N PRO A 241 -0.17 -6.42 3.81
CA PRO A 241 -0.24 -7.00 5.16
C PRO A 241 0.51 -6.19 6.22
N ASP A 242 1.60 -5.51 5.85
CA ASP A 242 2.44 -4.75 6.77
C ASP A 242 3.19 -3.64 6.03
N ASN A 243 3.77 -2.72 6.80
CA ASN A 243 4.60 -1.62 6.31
C ASN A 243 6.10 -1.87 6.52
N LEU A 244 6.52 -3.15 6.48
CA LEU A 244 7.90 -3.56 6.64
C LEU A 244 8.53 -3.84 5.28
N ARG A 245 9.77 -3.38 5.12
CA ARG A 245 10.64 -3.80 4.02
C ARG A 245 11.37 -5.09 4.43
N LYS A 246 10.93 -6.24 3.92
CA LYS A 246 11.46 -7.56 4.28
C LYS A 246 11.45 -8.51 3.09
N THR A 247 12.20 -9.61 3.19
CA THR A 247 12.10 -10.74 2.25
C THR A 247 10.71 -11.34 2.38
N ARG A 248 10.01 -11.50 1.26
CA ARG A 248 8.69 -12.15 1.19
C ARG A 248 8.75 -13.44 0.41
N TRP A 249 9.76 -13.61 -0.44
CA TRP A 249 9.93 -14.79 -1.27
C TRP A 249 11.18 -15.57 -0.88
N LYS A 250 10.97 -16.85 -0.56
CA LYS A 250 12.05 -17.80 -0.33
C LYS A 250 12.79 -18.10 -1.63
N ASP A 251 14.03 -18.57 -1.49
CA ASP A 251 14.83 -19.02 -2.63
C ASP A 251 14.08 -20.15 -3.37
N PRO A 252 13.77 -19.97 -4.67
CA PRO A 252 13.24 -21.05 -5.51
C PRO A 252 14.20 -22.24 -5.63
N ALA A 253 15.51 -22.01 -5.54
CA ALA A 253 16.50 -23.07 -5.62
C ALA A 253 16.62 -23.84 -4.29
N PRO A 254 16.89 -25.16 -4.32
CA PRO A 254 17.00 -26.01 -5.51
C PRO A 254 15.66 -26.57 -6.01
N ASN A 255 14.55 -26.32 -5.30
CA ASN A 255 13.27 -26.98 -5.55
C ASN A 255 12.67 -26.66 -6.91
N PHE A 256 12.89 -25.45 -7.41
CA PHE A 256 12.50 -25.00 -8.74
C PHE A 256 13.78 -24.80 -9.52
N SER A 257 14.09 -25.75 -10.41
CA SER A 257 15.30 -25.73 -11.22
C SER A 257 14.96 -25.53 -12.68
N ILE A 258 15.73 -24.69 -13.36
CA ILE A 258 15.63 -24.48 -14.80
C ILE A 258 16.61 -25.43 -15.49
N VAL A 259 16.09 -26.24 -16.41
CA VAL A 259 16.87 -27.19 -17.20
C VAL A 259 17.20 -26.53 -18.54
N THR A 260 18.48 -26.56 -18.92
CA THR A 260 18.93 -26.13 -20.25
C THR A 260 19.06 -27.35 -21.16
N ILE A 261 18.32 -27.36 -22.25
CA ILE A 261 18.37 -28.40 -23.27
C ILE A 261 19.29 -27.92 -24.38
N VAL A 262 20.47 -28.55 -24.46
CA VAL A 262 21.48 -28.21 -25.47
C VAL A 262 21.21 -29.03 -26.73
N GLY A 263 20.78 -28.35 -27.79
CA GLY A 263 20.56 -28.91 -29.12
C GLY A 263 21.01 -27.94 -30.22
N PRO A 264 20.47 -28.06 -31.46
CA PRO A 264 20.70 -27.09 -32.53
C PRO A 264 20.26 -25.66 -32.15
N THR A 265 19.26 -25.58 -31.28
CA THR A 265 18.81 -24.36 -30.60
C THR A 265 18.82 -24.65 -29.10
N VAL A 266 19.23 -23.67 -28.30
CA VAL A 266 19.17 -23.78 -26.84
C VAL A 266 17.73 -23.55 -26.41
N LEU A 267 17.14 -24.55 -25.78
CA LEU A 267 15.79 -24.47 -25.21
C LEU A 267 15.86 -24.63 -23.69
N PHE A 268 14.82 -24.17 -23.02
CA PHE A 268 14.71 -24.22 -21.57
C PHE A 268 13.46 -25.00 -21.15
N GLY A 269 13.55 -25.60 -19.97
CA GLY A 269 12.47 -26.26 -19.27
C GLY A 269 12.60 -26.02 -17.77
N PHE A 270 11.65 -26.51 -17.00
CA PHE A 270 11.72 -26.45 -15.54
C PHE A 270 11.43 -27.82 -14.91
N ARG A 271 11.96 -28.02 -13.70
CA ARG A 271 11.71 -29.18 -12.84
C ARG A 271 11.42 -28.68 -11.44
N ILE A 272 10.38 -29.25 -10.83
CA ILE A 272 9.93 -28.94 -9.48
C ILE A 272 10.09 -30.20 -8.64
N THR A 273 10.75 -30.07 -7.50
CA THR A 273 10.90 -31.12 -6.50
C THR A 273 10.27 -30.72 -5.17
N ASP A 274 9.91 -31.70 -4.36
CA ASP A 274 9.45 -31.45 -2.99
C ASP A 274 10.61 -31.11 -2.04
N ILE A 275 10.30 -30.86 -0.77
CA ILE A 275 11.30 -30.53 0.26
C ILE A 275 12.34 -31.63 0.50
N LEU A 276 12.06 -32.88 0.08
CA LEU A 276 12.96 -34.02 0.18
C LEU A 276 13.73 -34.27 -1.13
N ASN A 277 13.62 -33.36 -2.10
CA ASN A 277 14.14 -33.47 -3.46
C ASN A 277 13.52 -34.60 -4.30
N ALA A 278 12.34 -35.09 -3.93
CA ALA A 278 11.59 -36.01 -4.78
C ALA A 278 10.95 -35.25 -5.95
N PRO A 279 10.98 -35.79 -7.18
CA PRO A 279 10.43 -35.12 -8.34
C PRO A 279 8.91 -35.00 -8.23
N LEU A 280 8.37 -33.80 -8.48
CA LEU A 280 6.92 -33.54 -8.48
C LEU A 280 6.42 -33.28 -9.89
N LEU A 281 6.87 -32.17 -10.48
CA LEU A 281 6.35 -31.65 -11.74
C LEU A 281 7.48 -31.24 -12.65
N ARG A 282 7.21 -31.27 -13.95
CA ARG A 282 8.09 -30.78 -14.99
C ARG A 282 7.34 -29.98 -16.02
N SER A 283 8.10 -29.23 -16.81
CA SER A 283 7.53 -28.56 -17.97
C SER A 283 6.98 -29.61 -18.98
N PRO A 284 5.87 -29.31 -19.67
CA PRO A 284 5.24 -30.28 -20.57
C PRO A 284 6.14 -30.68 -21.74
N ALA A 285 6.77 -29.68 -22.39
CA ALA A 285 7.48 -29.84 -23.67
C ALA A 285 8.95 -29.39 -23.65
N ASP A 286 9.44 -28.76 -22.57
CA ASP A 286 10.84 -28.29 -22.44
C ASP A 286 11.31 -27.46 -23.66
N ASN A 287 10.43 -26.57 -24.16
CA ASN A 287 10.59 -25.88 -25.43
C ASN A 287 10.60 -24.35 -25.32
N PHE A 288 10.88 -23.81 -24.13
CA PHE A 288 10.98 -22.36 -23.94
C PHE A 288 12.22 -21.82 -24.65
N SER A 289 12.08 -20.71 -25.37
CA SER A 289 13.18 -20.11 -26.13
C SER A 289 14.11 -19.30 -25.23
N PHE A 290 13.57 -18.77 -24.13
CA PHE A 290 14.33 -17.97 -23.18
C PHE A 290 14.21 -18.49 -21.76
N LEU A 291 15.26 -18.27 -20.96
CA LEU A 291 15.33 -18.66 -19.56
C LEU A 291 14.18 -18.08 -18.73
N PHE A 292 13.80 -16.83 -18.97
CA PHE A 292 12.73 -16.18 -18.23
C PHE A 292 11.34 -16.75 -18.53
N GLU A 293 11.10 -17.26 -19.74
CA GLU A 293 9.82 -17.92 -20.07
C GLU A 293 9.67 -19.20 -19.24
N ALA A 294 10.76 -19.95 -19.06
CA ALA A 294 10.76 -21.12 -18.20
C ALA A 294 10.57 -20.75 -16.71
N GLN A 295 11.13 -19.62 -16.26
CA GLN A 295 10.93 -19.10 -14.90
C GLN A 295 9.49 -18.61 -14.66
N ASP A 296 8.91 -17.88 -15.61
CA ASP A 296 7.52 -17.42 -15.58
C ASP A 296 6.56 -18.62 -15.60
N ALA A 297 6.83 -19.62 -16.44
CA ALA A 297 6.06 -20.86 -16.49
C ALA A 297 6.15 -21.64 -15.16
N ALA A 298 7.36 -21.81 -14.61
CA ALA A 298 7.52 -22.46 -13.30
C ALA A 298 6.80 -21.69 -12.18
N THR A 299 6.80 -20.37 -12.25
CA THR A 299 6.09 -19.48 -11.32
C THR A 299 4.57 -19.64 -11.42
N SER A 300 4.03 -19.78 -12.63
CA SER A 300 2.59 -20.04 -12.85
C SER A 300 2.11 -21.32 -12.19
N VAL A 301 2.98 -22.33 -12.04
CA VAL A 301 2.65 -23.58 -11.33
C VAL A 301 2.34 -23.32 -9.86
N ILE A 302 2.97 -22.34 -9.22
CA ILE A 302 2.64 -21.96 -7.83
C ILE A 302 1.27 -21.31 -7.75
N GLN A 303 0.91 -20.48 -8.74
CA GLN A 303 -0.41 -19.83 -8.79
C GLN A 303 -1.53 -20.87 -8.93
N TRP A 304 -1.43 -21.73 -9.95
CA TRP A 304 -2.51 -22.65 -10.33
C TRP A 304 -2.45 -23.99 -9.58
N GLY A 305 -1.27 -24.45 -9.17
CA GLY A 305 -1.07 -25.72 -8.46
C GLY A 305 -1.62 -25.75 -7.03
N ARG A 306 -2.17 -24.65 -6.52
CA ARG A 306 -2.75 -24.54 -5.17
C ARG A 306 -4.19 -25.03 -5.06
N ALA A 307 -4.88 -25.21 -6.18
CA ALA A 307 -6.29 -25.59 -6.21
C ALA A 307 -6.45 -26.98 -6.84
N ILE A 308 -7.24 -27.86 -6.22
CA ILE A 308 -7.38 -29.26 -6.68
C ILE A 308 -8.09 -29.34 -8.03
N GLU A 309 -8.98 -28.39 -8.30
CA GLU A 309 -9.75 -28.25 -9.53
C GLU A 309 -8.88 -28.01 -10.76
N ASN A 310 -7.66 -27.50 -10.58
CA ASN A 310 -6.72 -27.23 -11.67
C ASN A 310 -5.91 -28.47 -12.07
N TYR A 311 -6.13 -29.61 -11.43
CA TYR A 311 -5.43 -30.85 -11.75
C TYR A 311 -6.31 -31.79 -12.57
N GLN A 312 -5.71 -32.38 -13.61
CA GLN A 312 -6.36 -33.41 -14.42
C GLN A 312 -5.48 -34.65 -14.52
N ILE A 313 -6.07 -35.84 -14.35
CA ILE A 313 -5.37 -37.12 -14.56
C ILE A 313 -5.50 -37.50 -16.05
N ILE A 314 -4.35 -37.77 -16.67
CA ILE A 314 -4.23 -38.20 -18.07
C ILE A 314 -3.63 -39.60 -18.15
N THR A 315 -3.99 -40.33 -19.20
CA THR A 315 -3.42 -41.66 -19.47
C THR A 315 -2.15 -41.53 -20.31
N ALA A 316 -1.06 -42.15 -19.85
CA ALA A 316 0.23 -42.23 -20.53
C ALA A 316 0.56 -43.70 -20.81
N GLY A 317 0.01 -44.25 -21.90
CA GLY A 317 0.12 -45.67 -22.22
C GLY A 317 -0.70 -46.54 -21.24
N VAL A 318 -0.04 -47.39 -20.47
CA VAL A 318 -0.66 -48.22 -19.41
C VAL A 318 -0.61 -47.57 -18.03
N LEU A 319 0.08 -46.43 -17.91
CA LEU A 319 0.25 -45.69 -16.67
C LEU A 319 -0.58 -44.40 -16.70
N PHE A 320 -0.67 -43.74 -15.56
CA PHE A 320 -1.37 -42.48 -15.36
C PHE A 320 -0.38 -41.39 -14.99
N LYS A 321 -0.61 -40.17 -15.49
CA LYS A 321 0.07 -38.95 -15.08
C LYS A 321 -0.98 -37.92 -14.66
N PHE A 322 -0.57 -36.88 -13.97
CA PHE A 322 -1.43 -35.72 -13.77
C PHE A 322 -0.80 -34.48 -14.38
N VAL A 323 -1.64 -33.56 -14.80
CA VAL A 323 -1.27 -32.25 -15.33
C VAL A 323 -1.89 -31.15 -14.49
N VAL A 324 -1.24 -29.99 -14.47
CA VAL A 324 -1.78 -28.75 -13.92
C VAL A 324 -2.23 -27.87 -15.08
N LEU A 325 -3.41 -27.30 -14.95
CA LEU A 325 -4.06 -26.44 -15.94
C LEU A 325 -4.15 -25.00 -15.42
N ASN A 326 -4.09 -24.02 -16.32
CA ASN A 326 -4.49 -22.64 -16.01
C ASN A 326 -6.01 -22.46 -16.21
N ASP A 327 -6.49 -21.24 -16.06
CA ASP A 327 -7.88 -20.82 -16.33
C ASP A 327 -8.31 -21.00 -17.79
N GLU A 328 -7.37 -20.93 -18.75
CA GLU A 328 -7.61 -21.18 -20.17
C GLU A 328 -7.62 -22.67 -20.55
N LEU A 329 -7.42 -23.58 -19.57
CA LEU A 329 -7.28 -25.03 -19.74
C LEU A 329 -6.03 -25.49 -20.49
N ASP A 330 -5.00 -24.64 -20.54
CA ASP A 330 -3.68 -25.00 -21.05
C ASP A 330 -2.88 -25.77 -20.00
N ILE A 331 -2.17 -26.81 -20.47
CA ILE A 331 -1.27 -27.61 -19.64
C ILE A 331 -0.02 -26.78 -19.33
N ILE A 332 0.13 -26.36 -18.08
CA ILE A 332 1.32 -25.61 -17.62
C ILE A 332 2.41 -26.50 -17.02
N ALA A 333 2.03 -27.67 -16.49
CA ALA A 333 2.96 -28.64 -15.91
C ALA A 333 2.42 -30.08 -15.99
N ILE A 334 3.33 -31.05 -15.98
CA ILE A 334 3.02 -32.48 -15.96
C ILE A 334 3.81 -33.19 -14.87
N SER A 335 3.23 -34.23 -14.27
CA SER A 335 3.94 -35.07 -13.30
C SER A 335 5.20 -35.69 -13.91
N GLU A 336 6.32 -35.59 -13.19
CA GLU A 336 7.55 -36.28 -13.60
C GLU A 336 7.31 -37.79 -13.56
N ASP A 337 6.82 -38.27 -12.43
CA ASP A 337 6.48 -39.66 -12.18
C ASP A 337 5.21 -40.11 -12.91
N SER A 338 5.12 -41.43 -13.10
CA SER A 338 3.96 -42.12 -13.67
C SER A 338 3.40 -43.11 -12.65
N PHE A 339 2.08 -43.22 -12.59
CA PHE A 339 1.37 -43.97 -11.57
C PHE A 339 0.67 -45.19 -12.17
N ALA A 340 0.63 -46.30 -11.44
CA ALA A 340 0.01 -47.54 -11.90
C ALA A 340 -1.53 -47.48 -11.91
N THR A 341 -2.14 -46.65 -11.06
CA THR A 341 -3.60 -46.52 -10.96
C THR A 341 -4.03 -45.06 -10.84
N PRO A 342 -5.27 -44.70 -11.23
CA PRO A 342 -5.80 -43.35 -11.05
C PRO A 342 -5.86 -42.93 -9.58
N ALA A 343 -6.08 -43.87 -8.67
CA ALA A 343 -6.12 -43.60 -7.23
C ALA A 343 -4.75 -43.15 -6.69
N LEU A 344 -3.66 -43.77 -7.16
CA LEU A 344 -2.30 -43.34 -6.80
C LEU A 344 -1.96 -41.96 -7.37
N ALA A 345 -2.39 -41.68 -8.62
CA ALA A 345 -2.24 -40.37 -9.21
C ALA A 345 -3.00 -39.29 -8.41
N LEU A 346 -4.21 -39.58 -7.95
CA LEU A 346 -5.00 -38.66 -7.12
C LEU A 346 -4.31 -38.36 -5.77
N THR A 347 -3.72 -39.37 -5.12
CA THR A 347 -2.93 -39.16 -3.89
C THR A 347 -1.73 -38.24 -4.15
N ALA A 348 -1.06 -38.41 -5.29
CA ALA A 348 0.06 -37.55 -5.68
C ALA A 348 -0.37 -36.11 -6.03
N VAL A 349 -1.55 -35.94 -6.64
CA VAL A 349 -2.17 -34.62 -6.84
C VAL A 349 -2.42 -33.93 -5.51
N GLN A 350 -3.02 -34.63 -4.54
CA GLN A 350 -3.27 -34.08 -3.20
C GLN A 350 -1.97 -33.69 -2.49
N ALA A 351 -0.94 -34.53 -2.59
CA ALA A 351 0.39 -34.21 -2.04
C ALA A 351 1.01 -32.98 -2.71
N SER A 352 0.91 -32.84 -4.03
CA SER A 352 1.43 -31.70 -4.79
C SER A 352 0.71 -30.41 -4.44
N MET A 353 -0.63 -30.43 -4.37
CA MET A 353 -1.45 -29.30 -3.95
C MET A 353 -1.13 -28.88 -2.51
N ASN A 354 -1.01 -29.85 -1.59
CA ASN A 354 -0.62 -29.58 -0.20
C ASN A 354 0.80 -28.98 -0.12
N TYR A 355 1.72 -29.42 -0.97
CA TYR A 355 3.06 -28.84 -1.05
C TYR A 355 3.00 -27.36 -1.45
N PHE A 356 2.29 -26.98 -2.53
CA PHE A 356 2.21 -25.59 -2.94
C PHE A 356 1.45 -24.72 -1.92
N THR A 357 0.33 -25.21 -1.38
CA THR A 357 -0.48 -24.46 -0.41
C THR A 357 0.20 -24.24 0.93
N THR A 358 1.09 -25.14 1.36
CA THR A 358 1.78 -25.01 2.66
C THR A 358 3.17 -24.41 2.54
N GLN A 359 3.92 -24.78 1.50
CA GLN A 359 5.32 -24.37 1.37
C GLN A 359 5.47 -23.06 0.59
N TRP A 360 4.59 -22.77 -0.36
CA TRP A 360 4.71 -21.63 -1.29
C TRP A 360 3.53 -20.67 -1.15
N VAL A 361 3.25 -20.24 0.08
CA VAL A 361 2.21 -19.24 0.36
C VAL A 361 2.66 -17.88 -0.19
N PRO A 362 1.94 -17.29 -1.16
CA PRO A 362 2.32 -16.01 -1.72
C PRO A 362 2.20 -14.91 -0.66
N GLU A 363 3.28 -14.19 -0.42
CA GLU A 363 3.26 -12.99 0.42
C GLU A 363 3.17 -11.75 -0.45
N GLU A 364 2.11 -10.97 -0.24
CA GLU A 364 1.92 -9.69 -0.93
C GLU A 364 2.78 -8.60 -0.28
N GLY A 365 3.41 -7.80 -1.12
CA GLY A 365 4.24 -6.68 -0.69
C GLY A 365 4.82 -5.94 -1.88
N LEU A 366 5.46 -4.81 -1.59
CA LEU A 366 6.13 -4.00 -2.60
C LEU A 366 7.48 -3.54 -2.08
N HIS A 367 8.39 -3.28 -3.00
CA HIS A 367 9.64 -2.59 -2.73
C HIS A 367 9.77 -1.39 -3.66
N LEU A 368 10.09 -0.23 -3.10
CA LEU A 368 10.39 0.98 -3.86
C LEU A 368 11.89 1.24 -3.84
N LEU A 369 12.46 1.37 -5.04
CA LEU A 369 13.86 1.71 -5.24
C LEU A 369 13.97 3.04 -5.98
N GLU A 370 14.69 3.98 -5.38
CA GLU A 370 15.09 5.23 -6.02
C GLU A 370 16.43 5.00 -6.73
N ASN A 371 16.45 5.05 -8.06
CA ASN A 371 17.66 4.73 -8.83
C ASN A 371 18.79 5.73 -8.56
N ILE A 372 18.48 6.95 -8.14
CA ILE A 372 19.47 7.97 -7.78
C ILE A 372 20.43 7.51 -6.66
N LEU A 373 20.00 6.57 -5.81
CA LEU A 373 20.86 5.99 -4.77
C LEU A 373 21.95 5.07 -5.34
N LEU A 374 21.72 4.51 -6.53
CA LEU A 374 22.66 3.65 -7.24
C LEU A 374 23.61 4.44 -8.16
N ARG A 375 23.58 5.77 -8.11
CA ARG A 375 24.48 6.59 -8.92
C ARG A 375 25.95 6.22 -8.66
N PRO A 376 26.80 6.28 -9.69
CA PRO A 376 28.24 6.09 -9.52
C PRO A 376 28.81 7.05 -8.48
N GLN A 377 29.74 6.57 -7.66
CA GLN A 377 30.45 7.36 -6.66
C GLN A 377 31.94 7.36 -6.94
N ASP A 378 32.60 8.44 -6.55
CA ASP A 378 34.07 8.51 -6.60
C ASP A 378 34.63 7.76 -5.39
N TYR A 379 35.46 6.76 -5.66
CA TYR A 379 36.17 5.98 -4.65
C TYR A 379 37.55 6.57 -4.37
N GLN A 380 38.01 6.51 -3.12
CA GLN A 380 39.40 6.84 -2.79
C GLN A 380 40.35 5.77 -3.36
N ALA A 381 39.93 4.51 -3.38
CA ALA A 381 40.70 3.43 -3.98
C ALA A 381 40.59 3.44 -5.51
N PHE A 382 41.70 3.73 -6.20
CA PHE A 382 41.79 3.88 -7.66
C PHE A 382 41.36 2.64 -8.48
N LEU A 383 41.34 1.45 -7.89
CA LEU A 383 40.93 0.21 -8.58
C LEU A 383 39.42 -0.07 -8.47
N LEU A 384 38.69 0.67 -7.63
CA LEU A 384 37.25 0.51 -7.47
C LEU A 384 36.52 1.36 -8.51
N ASN A 385 35.68 0.69 -9.31
CA ASN A 385 34.77 1.34 -10.24
C ASN A 385 33.38 0.73 -10.07
N ASP A 386 32.37 1.59 -10.08
CA ASP A 386 30.98 1.13 -10.08
C ASP A 386 30.63 0.48 -11.43
N THR A 387 29.83 -0.58 -11.35
CA THR A 387 29.12 -1.08 -12.53
C THR A 387 28.09 -0.02 -12.92
N LEU A 388 27.98 0.32 -14.20
CA LEU A 388 26.97 1.27 -14.69
C LEU A 388 25.73 0.51 -15.17
N PHE A 389 24.57 1.17 -15.15
CA PHE A 389 23.41 0.63 -15.84
C PHE A 389 23.68 0.45 -17.33
N THR A 390 23.18 -0.64 -17.89
CA THR A 390 23.20 -0.87 -19.32
C THR A 390 22.18 0.06 -19.99
N ILE A 391 22.65 1.08 -20.70
CA ILE A 391 21.77 2.00 -21.44
C ILE A 391 21.29 1.29 -22.71
N PRO A 392 19.97 1.12 -22.92
CA PRO A 392 19.47 0.57 -24.17
C PRO A 392 19.85 1.48 -25.34
N LEU A 393 20.53 0.93 -26.34
CA LEU A 393 21.03 1.67 -27.52
C LEU A 393 19.90 2.18 -28.42
N ALA A 394 18.70 1.59 -28.34
CA ALA A 394 17.51 2.07 -29.01
C ALA A 394 16.77 3.05 -28.09
N ILE A 395 16.64 4.30 -28.53
CA ILE A 395 15.81 5.30 -27.87
C ILE A 395 14.36 4.87 -28.07
N ASP A 396 13.66 4.57 -26.98
CA ASP A 396 12.21 4.42 -27.01
C ASP A 396 11.58 5.75 -27.44
N SER A 397 11.12 5.82 -28.69
CA SER A 397 10.51 7.00 -29.27
C SER A 397 9.13 7.35 -28.68
N THR A 398 8.57 6.48 -27.84
CA THR A 398 7.33 6.77 -27.09
C THR A 398 7.59 7.60 -25.84
N ILE A 399 8.85 7.70 -25.40
CA ILE A 399 9.27 8.49 -24.24
C ILE A 399 9.80 9.86 -24.71
N ALA A 400 9.46 10.92 -23.97
CA ALA A 400 9.88 12.29 -24.30
C ALA A 400 11.41 12.41 -24.49
N PRO A 401 11.89 13.24 -25.45
CA PRO A 401 13.31 13.43 -25.71
C PRO A 401 14.08 13.85 -24.45
N GLY A 402 15.11 13.07 -24.07
CA GLY A 402 15.94 13.32 -22.89
C GLY A 402 15.74 12.35 -21.73
N PHE A 403 14.60 11.64 -21.68
CA PHE A 403 14.24 10.74 -20.57
C PHE A 403 14.65 9.26 -20.78
N GLY A 404 15.09 8.87 -21.98
CA GLY A 404 15.54 7.50 -22.28
C GLY A 404 17.05 7.22 -22.14
N ARG A 405 17.85 8.22 -21.71
CA ARG A 405 19.33 8.11 -21.64
C ARG A 405 19.90 8.11 -20.21
N ASP A 406 19.17 8.66 -19.24
CA ASP A 406 19.58 8.71 -17.84
C ASP A 406 18.66 7.78 -17.01
N LEU A 407 19.23 6.67 -16.54
CA LEU A 407 18.53 5.65 -15.76
C LEU A 407 18.57 5.92 -14.24
N TYR A 408 19.17 7.04 -13.79
CA TYR A 408 19.31 7.39 -12.39
C TYR A 408 18.38 8.54 -11.99
N SER A 409 18.40 9.65 -12.72
CA SER A 409 17.67 10.86 -12.35
C SER A 409 16.16 10.68 -12.51
N GLN A 410 15.41 11.01 -11.45
CA GLN A 410 13.94 10.98 -11.44
C GLN A 410 13.34 9.60 -11.79
N GLN A 411 14.12 8.51 -11.74
CA GLN A 411 13.64 7.15 -11.97
C GLN A 411 13.35 6.46 -10.64
N VAL A 412 12.16 5.88 -10.53
CA VAL A 412 11.78 5.02 -9.42
C VAL A 412 11.30 3.70 -9.98
N LEU A 413 11.85 2.61 -9.45
CA LEU A 413 11.37 1.26 -9.71
C LEU A 413 10.51 0.80 -8.53
N VAL A 414 9.33 0.28 -8.82
CA VAL A 414 8.47 -0.40 -7.87
C VAL A 414 8.38 -1.87 -8.27
N ALA A 415 8.93 -2.75 -7.44
CA ALA A 415 8.94 -4.19 -7.67
C ALA A 415 7.86 -4.88 -6.81
N LEU A 416 7.02 -5.67 -7.46
CA LEU A 416 5.99 -6.50 -6.82
C LEU A 416 6.10 -7.95 -7.33
N PRO A 417 5.73 -8.96 -6.53
CA PRO A 417 5.66 -10.33 -7.00
C PRO A 417 4.45 -10.56 -7.90
N SER A 418 4.59 -11.39 -8.93
CA SER A 418 3.54 -11.73 -9.91
C SER A 418 2.66 -12.92 -9.50
N VAL A 419 2.73 -13.35 -8.24
CA VAL A 419 2.02 -14.51 -7.72
C VAL A 419 1.22 -14.11 -6.49
N GLY A 420 0.03 -14.69 -6.34
CA GLY A 420 -0.85 -14.47 -5.20
C GLY A 420 -2.31 -14.41 -5.60
N ASP A 421 -3.17 -14.39 -4.59
CA ASP A 421 -4.62 -14.42 -4.81
C ASP A 421 -5.15 -13.13 -5.47
N ARG A 422 -4.45 -12.01 -5.27
CA ARG A 422 -4.68 -10.74 -5.99
C ARG A 422 -3.54 -10.47 -6.97
N PHE A 423 -2.30 -10.65 -6.52
CA PHE A 423 -1.11 -10.29 -7.29
C PHE A 423 -0.87 -11.17 -8.52
N GLY A 424 -1.44 -12.38 -8.57
CA GLY A 424 -1.44 -13.23 -9.77
C GLY A 424 -2.55 -12.93 -10.77
N ASP A 425 -3.50 -12.06 -10.44
CA ASP A 425 -4.58 -11.64 -11.34
C ASP A 425 -4.09 -10.48 -12.23
N THR A 426 -4.15 -10.65 -13.55
CA THR A 426 -3.64 -9.66 -14.50
C THR A 426 -4.41 -8.33 -14.44
N GLY A 427 -5.73 -8.38 -14.23
CA GLY A 427 -6.56 -7.19 -14.04
C GLY A 427 -6.16 -6.40 -12.79
N PHE A 428 -5.89 -7.09 -11.68
CA PHE A 428 -5.34 -6.48 -10.47
C PHE A 428 -3.99 -5.83 -10.73
N GLN A 429 -3.08 -6.51 -11.44
CA GLN A 429 -1.76 -5.98 -11.76
C GLN A 429 -1.84 -4.65 -12.52
N GLU A 430 -2.71 -4.56 -13.52
CA GLU A 430 -2.94 -3.32 -14.28
C GLU A 430 -3.45 -2.19 -13.39
N VAL A 431 -4.47 -2.47 -12.57
CA VAL A 431 -5.07 -1.46 -11.69
C VAL A 431 -4.09 -1.01 -10.61
N ALA A 432 -3.39 -1.93 -9.97
CA ALA A 432 -2.38 -1.61 -8.96
C ALA A 432 -1.23 -0.79 -9.57
N SER A 433 -0.80 -1.11 -10.79
CA SER A 433 0.24 -0.35 -11.50
C SER A 433 -0.22 1.08 -11.80
N ALA A 434 -1.45 1.24 -12.30
CA ALA A 434 -2.03 2.56 -12.56
C ALA A 434 -2.19 3.39 -11.29
N VAL A 435 -2.58 2.75 -10.18
CA VAL A 435 -2.65 3.40 -8.86
C VAL A 435 -1.27 3.87 -8.43
N ILE A 436 -0.27 3.01 -8.44
CA ILE A 436 1.10 3.37 -8.05
C ILE A 436 1.58 4.58 -8.86
N GLN A 437 1.41 4.55 -10.19
CA GLN A 437 1.80 5.68 -11.04
C GLN A 437 1.04 6.97 -10.74
N ARG A 438 -0.26 6.88 -10.41
CA ARG A 438 -1.09 8.05 -10.06
C ARG A 438 -0.68 8.68 -8.74
N GLU A 439 -0.27 7.88 -7.76
CA GLU A 439 0.07 8.35 -6.41
C GLU A 439 1.46 8.98 -6.32
N LEU A 440 2.33 8.73 -7.30
CA LEU A 440 3.67 9.31 -7.37
C LEU A 440 3.68 10.63 -8.16
N PRO A 441 4.59 11.58 -7.85
CA PRO A 441 4.66 12.86 -8.54
C PRO A 441 4.93 12.70 -10.04
N ALA A 442 4.28 13.54 -10.86
CA ALA A 442 4.45 13.54 -12.32
C ALA A 442 5.89 13.83 -12.80
N SER A 443 6.76 14.37 -11.91
CA SER A 443 8.18 14.56 -12.20
C SER A 443 9.01 13.29 -12.12
N LEU A 444 8.47 12.20 -11.55
CA LEU A 444 9.16 10.92 -11.45
C LEU A 444 8.69 9.99 -12.57
N GLN A 445 9.64 9.34 -13.23
CA GLN A 445 9.35 8.20 -14.08
C GLN A 445 9.24 6.95 -13.21
N VAL A 446 8.03 6.44 -13.07
CA VAL A 446 7.71 5.28 -12.26
C VAL A 446 7.64 4.05 -13.14
N ARG A 447 8.54 3.09 -12.92
CA ARG A 447 8.49 1.77 -13.55
C ARG A 447 7.92 0.79 -12.54
N VAL A 448 6.77 0.20 -12.86
CA VAL A 448 6.17 -0.87 -12.05
C VAL A 448 6.48 -2.19 -12.71
N VAL A 449 7.10 -3.11 -11.98
CA VAL A 449 7.47 -4.44 -12.49
C VAL A 449 6.87 -5.53 -11.61
N TRP A 450 6.25 -6.51 -12.28
CA TRP A 450 5.66 -7.70 -11.66
C TRP A 450 6.59 -8.88 -11.88
N LEU A 451 7.41 -9.21 -10.89
CA LEU A 451 8.51 -10.14 -11.00
C LEU A 451 8.05 -11.58 -10.73
N ASN A 452 8.58 -12.53 -11.48
CA ASN A 452 8.46 -13.96 -11.14
C ASN A 452 9.24 -14.27 -9.84
N ILE A 453 9.04 -15.46 -9.26
CA ILE A 453 9.62 -15.77 -7.94
C ILE A 453 11.16 -15.75 -7.93
N PHE A 454 11.80 -16.08 -9.05
CA PHE A 454 13.26 -16.07 -9.19
C PHE A 454 13.79 -14.65 -9.18
N MET A 455 13.26 -13.81 -10.06
CA MET A 455 13.66 -12.41 -10.16
C MET A 455 13.30 -11.63 -8.89
N MET A 456 12.17 -11.95 -8.26
CA MET A 456 11.78 -11.35 -6.99
C MET A 456 12.76 -11.73 -5.87
N HIS A 457 13.14 -13.00 -5.77
CA HIS A 457 14.13 -13.45 -4.78
C HIS A 457 15.50 -12.78 -5.00
N ASP A 458 15.98 -12.75 -6.24
CA ASP A 458 17.25 -12.11 -6.61
C ASP A 458 17.22 -10.60 -6.29
N PHE A 459 16.10 -9.94 -6.60
CA PHE A 459 15.88 -8.53 -6.28
C PHE A 459 15.88 -8.29 -4.78
N GLU A 460 15.11 -9.05 -3.99
CA GLU A 460 15.05 -8.89 -2.53
C GLU A 460 16.42 -9.10 -1.88
N THR A 461 17.17 -10.11 -2.34
CA THR A 461 18.51 -10.43 -1.84
C THR A 461 19.52 -9.30 -2.13
N ALA A 462 19.53 -8.81 -3.36
CA ALA A 462 20.41 -7.70 -3.75
C ALA A 462 20.00 -6.40 -3.06
N PHE A 463 18.70 -6.13 -2.96
CA PHE A 463 18.17 -4.93 -2.33
C PHE A 463 18.43 -4.91 -0.83
N GLN A 464 18.22 -6.04 -0.14
CA GLN A 464 18.58 -6.20 1.27
C GLN A 464 20.06 -5.87 1.50
N THR A 465 20.94 -6.49 0.71
CA THR A 465 22.38 -6.30 0.82
C THR A 465 22.75 -4.83 0.59
N TRP A 466 22.14 -4.19 -0.41
CA TRP A 466 22.33 -2.78 -0.71
C TRP A 466 21.92 -1.87 0.45
N VAL A 467 20.69 -1.97 0.95
CA VAL A 467 20.18 -1.06 1.99
C VAL A 467 20.88 -1.28 3.34
N GLN A 468 21.25 -2.52 3.66
CA GLN A 468 22.02 -2.83 4.87
C GLN A 468 23.43 -2.25 4.77
N THR A 469 24.08 -2.36 3.61
CA THR A 469 25.41 -1.77 3.38
C THR A 469 25.37 -0.25 3.44
N LEU A 470 24.37 0.38 2.81
CA LEU A 470 24.22 1.83 2.76
C LEU A 470 23.97 2.45 4.14
N SER A 471 23.21 1.75 4.99
CA SER A 471 22.91 2.21 6.35
C SER A 471 23.99 1.90 7.39
N ASN A 472 25.02 1.13 7.02
CA ASN A 472 26.10 0.74 7.93
C ASN A 472 27.26 1.76 7.90
N PRO A 473 27.51 2.52 8.98
CA PRO A 473 28.60 3.50 9.03
C PRO A 473 30.00 2.87 8.92
N ALA A 474 30.13 1.57 9.17
CA ALA A 474 31.38 0.82 9.08
C ALA A 474 31.58 0.13 7.71
N ALA A 475 30.66 0.31 6.76
CA ALA A 475 30.81 -0.28 5.42
C ALA A 475 32.03 0.32 4.70
N THR A 476 32.88 -0.56 4.18
CA THR A 476 34.04 -0.14 3.37
C THR A 476 33.61 0.21 1.95
N GLU A 477 34.44 0.98 1.22
CA GLU A 477 34.21 1.29 -0.20
C GLU A 477 34.00 0.03 -1.05
N ILE A 478 34.74 -1.05 -0.75
CA ILE A 478 34.62 -2.35 -1.42
C ILE A 478 33.24 -2.97 -1.20
N MET A 479 32.72 -2.92 0.03
CA MET A 479 31.39 -3.43 0.34
C MET A 479 30.30 -2.65 -0.38
N ILE A 480 30.41 -1.32 -0.39
CA ILE A 480 29.46 -0.43 -1.08
C ILE A 480 29.46 -0.71 -2.59
N GLN A 481 30.64 -0.77 -3.21
CA GLN A 481 30.78 -1.05 -4.64
C GLN A 481 30.22 -2.43 -5.01
N SER A 482 30.51 -3.46 -4.21
CA SER A 482 30.03 -4.81 -4.45
C SER A 482 28.51 -4.91 -4.34
N ALA A 483 27.93 -4.34 -3.27
CA ALA A 483 26.48 -4.34 -3.07
C ALA A 483 25.75 -3.55 -4.16
N LYS A 484 26.29 -2.39 -4.56
CA LYS A 484 25.74 -1.58 -5.65
C LYS A 484 25.80 -2.32 -6.99
N SER A 485 26.94 -2.93 -7.29
CA SER A 485 27.16 -3.68 -8.53
C SER A 485 26.25 -4.91 -8.62
N ALA A 486 26.01 -5.61 -7.51
CA ALA A 486 25.04 -6.69 -7.44
C ALA A 486 23.62 -6.19 -7.74
N MET A 487 23.22 -5.07 -7.14
CA MET A 487 21.91 -4.46 -7.38
C MET A 487 21.73 -4.05 -8.85
N ILE A 488 22.72 -3.39 -9.44
CA ILE A 488 22.67 -2.95 -10.85
C ILE A 488 22.55 -4.15 -11.80
N LYS A 489 23.27 -5.25 -11.55
CA LYS A 489 23.15 -6.48 -12.38
C LYS A 489 21.75 -7.07 -12.35
N VAL A 490 21.11 -7.11 -11.18
CA VAL A 490 19.73 -7.61 -11.06
C VAL A 490 18.77 -6.69 -11.82
N LEU A 491 18.94 -5.38 -11.69
CA LEU A 491 18.12 -4.40 -12.41
C LEU A 491 18.29 -4.45 -13.93
N ASP A 492 19.51 -4.62 -14.44
CA ASP A 492 19.76 -4.82 -15.86
C ASP A 492 19.08 -6.11 -16.36
N THR A 493 19.14 -7.19 -15.57
CA THR A 493 18.42 -8.44 -15.88
C THR A 493 16.90 -8.22 -15.93
N ILE A 494 16.35 -7.41 -15.01
CA ILE A 494 14.93 -7.03 -15.02
C ILE A 494 14.59 -6.19 -16.25
N HIS A 495 15.43 -5.22 -16.61
CA HIS A 495 15.22 -4.40 -17.81
C HIS A 495 15.24 -5.25 -19.09
N ASP A 496 16.20 -6.16 -19.23
CA ASP A 496 16.30 -7.07 -20.37
C ASP A 496 15.10 -8.01 -20.46
N TRP A 497 14.60 -8.47 -19.31
CA TRP A 497 13.38 -9.27 -19.24
C TRP A 497 12.15 -8.50 -19.71
N VAL A 498 11.92 -7.29 -19.20
CA VAL A 498 10.80 -6.43 -19.62
C VAL A 498 10.88 -6.12 -21.12
N ALA A 499 12.07 -5.80 -21.62
CA ALA A 499 12.28 -5.43 -23.02
C ALA A 499 11.98 -6.57 -24.02
N LYS A 500 12.09 -7.83 -23.59
CA LYS A 500 11.78 -9.00 -24.44
C LYS A 500 10.33 -9.46 -24.37
N LYS A 501 9.56 -8.94 -23.40
CA LYS A 501 8.13 -9.25 -23.20
C LYS A 501 7.20 -8.35 -24.02
N ILE A 502 7.70 -7.18 -24.42
CA ILE A 502 7.06 -6.22 -25.34
C ILE A 502 7.43 -6.60 -26.77
#